data_AF-A0A7Y2VEH9-F1
#
_entry.id   AF-A0A7Y2VEH9-F1
#
_cell.length_a   1.000
_cell.length_b   1.000
_cell.length_c   1.000
_cell.angle_alpha   90.00
_cell.angle_beta   90.00
_cell.angle_gamma   90.00
#
_symmetry.space_group_name_H-M   'P 1'
#
loop_
_entity.id
_entity.type
_entity.pdbx_description
1 polymer ?
#
loop_
_entity_poly.entity_id
_entity_poly.type
_entity_poly.pdbx_seq_one_letter_code
_entity_poly.pdbx_strand_id
1 'polypeptide(L)' 'MKFFIDTANLDQIREAQELGILDGVTTNPSLMAKEGITGRNNILKHYVDI' A
#
# COMPACT_ATOMS: atom_id res chain seq x y z
N MET A 1 12.83 -8.36 -14.29
CA MET A 1 11.43 -7.89 -14.43
C MET A 1 11.03 -7.35 -13.07
N LYS A 2 10.25 -6.25 -13.01
CA LYS A 2 9.78 -5.69 -11.74
C LYS A 2 8.28 -5.90 -11.59
N PHE A 3 7.82 -6.22 -10.39
CA PHE A 3 6.42 -6.40 -10.04
C PHE A 3 5.98 -5.36 -9.02
N PHE A 4 4.96 -4.60 -9.40
CA PHE A 4 4.32 -3.62 -8.55
C PHE A 4 2.87 -4.03 -8.33
N ILE A 5 2.35 -3.76 -7.12
CA ILE A 5 0.92 -3.91 -6.83
C ILE A 5 0.30 -2.54 -6.60
N ASP A 6 -0.96 -2.38 -7.05
CA ASP A 6 -1.71 -1.14 -6.92
C ASP A 6 -2.76 -1.27 -5.81
N THR A 7 -2.38 -0.94 -4.58
CA THR A 7 -3.23 -1.10 -3.40
C THR A 7 -2.88 -0.10 -2.30
N ALA A 8 -3.82 0.09 -1.36
CA ALA A 8 -3.57 0.75 -0.09
C ALA A 8 -3.74 -0.23 1.10
N ASN A 9 -4.07 -1.49 0.84
CA ASN A 9 -4.28 -2.48 1.88
C ASN A 9 -2.93 -3.06 2.33
N LEU A 10 -2.59 -2.86 3.61
CA LEU A 10 -1.29 -3.29 4.15
C LEU A 10 -1.13 -4.80 4.21
N ASP A 11 -2.22 -5.56 4.34
CA ASP A 11 -2.16 -7.02 4.42
C ASP A 11 -1.83 -7.62 3.05
N GLN A 12 -2.39 -7.07 1.97
CA GLN A 12 -2.00 -7.44 0.59
C GLN A 12 -0.53 -7.12 0.29
N ILE A 13 -0.03 -6.00 0.81
CA ILE A 13 1.38 -5.62 0.65
C ILE A 13 2.28 -6.61 1.39
N ARG A 14 1.93 -6.98 2.63
CA ARG A 14 2.67 -7.97 3.42
C ARG A 14 2.66 -9.35 2.74
N GLU A 15 1.52 -9.81 2.25
CA GLU A 15 1.40 -11.09 1.54
C GLU A 15 2.30 -11.12 0.29
N ALA A 16 2.25 -10.08 -0.56
CA ALA A 16 3.09 -10.01 -1.75
C ALA A 16 4.59 -9.93 -1.41
N GLN A 17 4.94 -9.28 -0.30
CA GLN A 17 6.31 -9.24 0.21
C GLN A 17 6.77 -10.60 0.74
N GLU A 18 5.91 -11.33 1.47
CA GLU A 18 6.19 -12.69 1.97
C GLU A 18 6.40 -13.70 0.84
N LEU A 19 5.70 -13.52 -0.28
CA LEU A 19 5.92 -14.30 -1.51
C LEU A 19 7.28 -14.01 -2.17
N GLY A 20 7.98 -12.95 -1.78
CA GLY A 20 9.30 -12.58 -2.29
C GLY A 20 9.28 -12.03 -3.72
N ILE A 21 8.13 -11.57 -4.20
CA ILE A 21 7.93 -11.11 -5.59
C ILE A 21 7.74 -9.59 -5.70
N LEU A 22 7.60 -8.87 -4.59
CA LEU A 22 7.21 -7.46 -4.60
C LEU A 22 8.41 -6.50 -4.73
N ASP A 23 8.46 -5.72 -5.82
CA ASP A 23 9.47 -4.67 -6.03
C ASP A 23 9.02 -3.28 -5.55
N GLY A 24 7.72 -3.09 -5.32
CA GLY A 24 7.16 -1.85 -4.80
C GLY A 24 5.64 -1.76 -4.90
N VAL A 25 5.08 -0.67 -4.37
CA VAL A 25 3.64 -0.43 -4.31
C VAL A 25 3.32 0.89 -4.99
N THR A 26 2.27 0.91 -5.80
CA THR A 26 1.63 2.15 -6.28
C THR A 26 0.31 2.35 -5.55
N THR A 27 -0.08 3.61 -5.40
CA THR A 27 -1.35 3.94 -4.74
C THR A 27 -1.89 5.27 -5.25
N ASN A 28 -3.12 5.58 -4.86
CA ASN A 28 -3.77 6.85 -5.14
C ASN A 28 -4.81 7.17 -4.04
N PRO A 29 -5.30 8.42 -3.95
CA PRO A 29 -6.27 8.80 -2.92
C PRO A 29 -7.55 7.96 -2.89
N SER A 30 -8.00 7.46 -4.04
CA SER A 30 -9.23 6.65 -4.11
C SER A 30 -9.04 5.26 -3.50
N LEU A 31 -7.88 4.63 -3.69
CA LEU A 31 -7.55 3.36 -3.04
C LEU A 31 -7.40 3.54 -1.53
N MET A 32 -6.73 4.61 -1.10
CA MET A 32 -6.60 4.95 0.32
C MET A 32 -7.98 5.15 0.97
N ALA A 33 -8.89 5.86 0.29
CA ALA A 33 -10.25 6.09 0.79
C ALA A 33 -11.08 4.80 0.90
N LYS A 34 -10.90 3.83 0.00
CA LYS A 34 -11.56 2.52 0.07
C LYS A 34 -11.18 1.73 1.32
N GLU A 35 -9.92 1.84 1.75
CA GLU A 35 -9.42 1.24 2.99
C GLU A 35 -9.68 2.10 4.23
N GLY A 36 -10.50 3.17 4.10
CA GLY A 36 -10.85 4.07 5.21
C GLY A 36 -9.76 5.07 5.61
N ILE A 37 -8.65 5.12 4.87
CA ILE A 37 -7.52 6.00 5.15
C ILE A 37 -7.84 7.38 4.58
N THR A 38 -8.25 8.28 5.47
CA THR A 38 -8.65 9.64 5.10
C THR A 38 -7.93 10.68 5.96
N GLY A 39 -7.77 11.87 5.41
CA GLY A 39 -7.07 12.98 6.06
C GLY A 39 -5.56 12.96 5.82
N ARG A 40 -4.98 14.16 5.68
CA ARG A 40 -3.57 14.37 5.29
C ARG A 40 -2.59 13.61 6.17
N ASN A 41 -2.79 13.63 7.49
CA ASN A 41 -1.86 13.00 8.43
C ASN A 41 -1.86 11.47 8.32
N ASN A 42 -3.04 10.87 8.15
CA ASN A 42 -3.15 9.41 8.03
C ASN A 42 -2.54 8.94 6.71
N ILE A 43 -2.80 9.66 5.60
CA ILE A 43 -2.22 9.37 4.29
C ILE A 43 -0.68 9.39 4.34
N LEU A 44 -0.08 10.39 5.00
CA LEU A 44 1.38 10.52 5.09
C LEU A 44 2.03 9.46 5.98
N LYS A 45 1.32 8.95 6.98
CA LYS A 45 1.83 7.93 7.91
C LYS A 45 1.64 6.51 7.41
N HIS A 46 0.68 6.28 6.51
CA HIS A 46 0.19 4.96 6.14
C HIS A 46 1.27 3.93 5.75
N TYR A 47 2.33 4.36 5.07
CA TYR A 47 3.42 3.49 4.62
C TYR A 47 4.71 3.65 5.44
N VAL A 48 4.74 4.54 6.44
CA VAL A 48 5.94 4.77 7.26
C VAL A 48 6.08 3.68 8.34
N ASP A 49 4.96 3.09 8.75
CA ASP A 49 4.87 2.16 9.87
C ASP A 49 4.89 0.67 9.44
N ILE A 50 5.24 0.38 8.18
CA ILE A 50 5.31 -0.99 7.61
C ILE A 50 6.74 -1.45 7.34
#